data_AF-A0A3M1PLQ4-F1
#
_entry.id   AF-A0A3M1PLQ4-F1
#
_cell.length_a   1.000
_cell.length_b   1.000
_cell.length_c   1.000
_cell.angle_alpha   90.00
_cell.angle_beta   90.00
_cell.angle_gamma   90.00
#
_symmetry.space_group_name_H-M   'P 1'
#
loop_
_entity.id
_entity.type
_entity.pdbx_description
1 polymer ?
#
loop_
_entity_poly.entity_id
_entity_poly.type
_entity_poly.pdbx_seq_one_letter_code
_entity_poly.pdbx_strand_id
1 'polypeptide(L)'
;MTQKSEPQETTTFLGRITRVVYDNRDRVYQEIRETRELYDLLRKWSAGQPLSREQKAAVKSQLIDICKTIPALAVLVAPFGTLILALLIKYLPFNILPTAFSEDEPS
;
A
#
# COMPACT_ATOMS: atom_id res chain seq x y z
N MET A 1 25.98 -19.90 42.04
CA MET A 1 26.69 -20.11 40.77
C MET A 1 25.69 -19.80 39.68
N THR A 2 25.56 -18.53 39.30
CA THR A 2 24.50 -18.07 38.37
C THR A 2 25.19 -17.67 37.08
N GLN A 3 25.02 -18.48 36.06
CA GLN A 3 25.62 -18.33 34.74
C GLN A 3 24.87 -17.21 34.00
N LYS A 4 25.52 -16.06 33.77
CA LYS A 4 25.02 -14.97 32.94
C LYS A 4 25.62 -15.15 31.53
N SER A 5 24.87 -15.77 30.63
CA SER A 5 25.26 -16.04 29.24
C SER A 5 24.31 -15.31 28.28
N GLU A 6 24.45 -13.99 28.12
CA GLU A 6 23.49 -13.19 27.29
C GLU A 6 23.98 -11.98 26.44
N PRO A 7 25.27 -11.81 26.03
CA PRO A 7 25.63 -10.72 25.10
C PRO A 7 25.89 -11.10 23.62
N GLN A 8 25.94 -12.40 23.26
CA GLN A 8 26.38 -12.84 21.91
C GLN A 8 25.23 -13.00 20.88
N GLU A 9 24.03 -13.41 21.31
CA GLU A 9 22.90 -13.58 20.38
C GLU A 9 22.35 -12.23 19.89
N THR A 10 22.26 -11.24 20.77
CA THR A 10 21.71 -9.91 20.45
C THR A 10 22.59 -9.14 19.47
N THR A 11 23.91 -9.18 19.64
CA THR A 11 24.87 -8.58 18.70
C THR A 11 24.84 -9.26 17.33
N THR A 12 24.70 -10.59 17.31
CA THR A 12 24.54 -11.35 16.07
C THR A 12 23.23 -11.03 15.36
N PHE A 13 22.13 -10.91 16.09
CA PHE A 13 20.82 -10.56 15.56
C PHE A 13 20.79 -9.14 14.98
N LEU A 14 21.30 -8.15 15.72
CA LEU A 14 21.40 -6.76 15.25
C LEU A 14 22.30 -6.65 14.01
N GLY A 15 23.41 -7.41 13.97
CA GLY A 15 24.27 -7.50 12.79
C GLY A 15 23.53 -8.05 11.56
N ARG A 16 22.70 -9.09 11.73
CA ARG A 16 21.88 -9.66 10.65
C ARG A 16 20.84 -8.65 10.14
N ILE A 17 20.12 -7.98 11.04
CA ILE A 17 19.17 -6.93 10.65
C ILE A 17 19.87 -5.82 9.88
N THR A 18 20.99 -5.32 10.41
CA THR A 18 21.73 -4.22 9.78
C THR A 18 22.19 -4.60 8.37
N ARG A 19 22.65 -5.84 8.18
CA ARG A 19 23.01 -6.38 6.87
C ARG A 19 21.82 -6.46 5.93
N VAL A 20 20.68 -6.99 6.38
CA VAL A 20 19.46 -7.06 5.57
C VAL A 20 18.98 -5.66 5.17
N VAL A 21 18.99 -4.70 6.08
CA VAL A 21 18.62 -3.31 5.78
C VAL A 21 19.59 -2.69 4.77
N TYR A 22 20.90 -2.92 4.92
CA TYR A 22 21.90 -2.39 4.01
C TYR A 22 21.82 -3.02 2.61
N ASP A 23 21.66 -4.33 2.53
CA ASP A 23 21.54 -5.09 1.28
C ASP A 23 20.25 -4.73 0.52
N ASN A 24 19.21 -4.26 1.22
CA ASN A 24 17.95 -3.82 0.61
C ASN A 24 17.79 -2.30 0.52
N ARG A 25 18.82 -1.51 0.88
CA ARG A 25 18.71 -0.04 1.00
C ARG A 25 18.18 0.62 -0.28
N ASP A 26 18.62 0.15 -1.44
CA ASP A 26 18.28 0.75 -2.73
C ASP A 26 16.81 0.45 -3.06
N ARG A 27 16.32 -0.74 -2.72
CA ARG A 27 14.90 -1.12 -2.84
C ARG A 27 14.03 -0.31 -1.91
N VAL A 28 14.44 -0.18 -0.64
CA VAL A 28 13.72 0.65 0.35
C VAL A 28 13.66 2.11 -0.11
N TYR A 29 14.76 2.66 -0.63
CA TYR A 29 14.79 4.03 -1.15
C TYR A 29 13.86 4.21 -2.35
N GLN A 30 13.79 3.21 -3.24
CA GLN A 30 12.87 3.20 -4.37
C GLN A 30 11.40 3.21 -3.91
N GLU A 31 11.02 2.32 -2.98
CA GLU A 31 9.66 2.24 -2.41
C GLU A 31 9.23 3.58 -1.76
N ILE A 32 10.14 4.24 -1.05
CA ILE A 32 9.89 5.57 -0.45
C ILE A 32 9.62 6.62 -1.52
N ARG A 33 10.36 6.60 -2.63
CA ARG A 33 10.16 7.54 -3.75
C ARG A 33 8.82 7.32 -4.44
N GLU A 34 8.47 6.06 -4.72
CA GLU A 34 7.20 5.70 -5.34
C GLU A 34 6.02 6.11 -4.46
N THR A 35 6.10 5.83 -3.15
CA THR A 35 5.10 6.25 -2.16
C THR A 35 4.92 7.79 -2.13
N ARG A 36 6.03 8.55 -2.24
CA ARG A 36 5.97 10.02 -2.30
C ARG A 36 5.32 10.51 -3.59
N GLU A 37 5.64 9.89 -4.72
CA GLU A 37 5.01 10.22 -6.00
C GLU A 37 3.49 10.01 -5.94
N LEU A 38 3.03 8.88 -5.38
CA LEU A 38 1.61 8.63 -5.15
C LEU A 38 0.98 9.69 -4.25
N TYR A 39 1.64 10.05 -3.14
CA TYR A 39 1.17 11.11 -2.26
C TYR A 39 0.99 12.44 -3.00
N ASP A 40 1.96 12.83 -3.82
CA ASP A 40 1.90 14.08 -4.59
C ASP A 40 0.76 14.04 -5.63
N LEU A 41 0.53 12.89 -6.28
CA LEU A 41 -0.58 12.71 -7.22
C LEU A 41 -1.94 12.74 -6.52
N LEU A 42 -2.07 12.09 -5.37
CA LEU A 42 -3.30 12.12 -4.55
C LEU A 42 -3.58 13.53 -4.02
N ARG A 43 -2.54 14.26 -3.60
CA ARG A 43 -2.67 15.65 -3.14
C ARG A 43 -3.12 16.58 -4.26
N LYS A 44 -2.53 16.48 -5.45
CA LYS A 44 -2.96 17.24 -6.64
C LYS A 44 -4.42 16.97 -6.96
N TRP A 45 -4.78 15.69 -6.97
CA TRP A 45 -6.13 15.26 -7.31
C TRP A 45 -7.16 15.69 -6.26
N SER A 46 -6.83 15.61 -4.96
CA SER A 46 -7.65 16.12 -3.84
C SER A 46 -7.85 17.64 -3.89
N ALA A 47 -6.84 18.39 -4.37
CA ALA A 47 -6.94 19.83 -4.60
C ALA A 47 -7.75 20.20 -5.86
N GLY A 48 -8.42 19.23 -6.50
CA GLY A 48 -9.25 19.44 -7.70
C GLY A 48 -8.46 19.57 -9.00
N GLN A 49 -7.15 19.31 -8.99
CA GLN A 49 -6.33 19.37 -10.19
C GLN A 49 -6.49 18.10 -11.04
N PRO A 50 -6.62 18.21 -12.38
CA PRO A 50 -6.75 17.04 -13.24
C PRO A 50 -5.44 16.27 -13.32
N LEU A 51 -5.53 14.94 -13.26
CA LEU A 51 -4.43 14.01 -13.52
C LEU A 51 -4.45 13.55 -14.98
N SER A 52 -3.28 13.42 -15.61
CA SER A 52 -3.14 12.81 -16.94
C SER A 52 -3.54 11.33 -16.93
N ARG A 53 -3.73 10.74 -18.11
CA ARG A 53 -4.04 9.32 -18.24
C ARG A 53 -2.93 8.43 -17.66
N GLU A 54 -1.66 8.80 -17.85
CA GLU A 54 -0.53 8.05 -17.28
C GLU A 54 -0.49 8.16 -15.75
N GLN A 55 -0.73 9.36 -15.21
CA GLN A 55 -0.75 9.58 -13.76
C GLN A 55 -1.86 8.79 -13.08
N LYS A 56 -3.06 8.73 -13.68
CA LYS A 56 -4.16 7.89 -13.17
C LYS A 56 -3.80 6.40 -13.20
N ALA A 57 -3.11 5.95 -14.24
CA ALA A 57 -2.65 4.56 -14.33
C ALA A 57 -1.59 4.24 -13.25
N ALA A 58 -0.66 5.16 -12.99
CA ALA A 58 0.35 5.03 -11.94
C ALA A 58 -0.29 4.95 -10.54
N VAL A 59 -1.23 5.85 -10.23
CA VAL A 59 -1.99 5.84 -8.96
C VAL A 59 -2.73 4.51 -8.78
N LYS A 60 -3.41 4.02 -9.83
CA LYS A 60 -4.12 2.74 -9.78
C LYS A 60 -3.19 1.57 -9.47
N SER A 61 -2.02 1.52 -10.11
CA SER A 61 -1.05 0.44 -9.88
C SER A 61 -0.57 0.42 -8.43
N GLN A 62 -0.16 1.57 -7.90
CA GLN A 62 0.39 1.65 -6.55
C GLN A 62 -0.66 1.33 -5.47
N LEU A 63 -1.93 1.72 -5.67
CA LEU A 63 -3.01 1.33 -4.77
C LEU A 63 -3.27 -0.19 -4.77
N ILE A 64 -3.17 -0.84 -5.92
CA ILE A 64 -3.30 -2.31 -6.02
C ILE A 64 -2.19 -3.01 -5.23
N ASP A 65 -0.96 -2.48 -5.27
CA ASP A 65 0.17 -3.07 -4.54
C ASP A 65 0.05 -2.87 -3.02
N ILE A 66 -0.53 -1.75 -2.57
CA ILE A 66 -0.94 -1.57 -1.16
C ILE A 66 -2.00 -2.61 -0.76
N CYS A 67 -2.99 -2.88 -1.60
CA CYS A 67 -3.98 -3.92 -1.32
C CYS A 67 -3.36 -5.32 -1.23
N LYS A 68 -2.29 -5.62 -1.99
CA LYS A 68 -1.58 -6.92 -1.93
C LYS A 68 -0.73 -7.07 -0.67
N THR A 69 -0.20 -5.97 -0.11
CA THR A 69 0.68 -5.98 1.06
C THR A 69 -0.08 -6.02 2.39
N ILE A 70 -1.38 -5.71 2.39
CA ILE A 70 -2.23 -5.73 3.59
C ILE A 70 -3.31 -6.83 3.45
N PRO A 71 -2.96 -8.14 3.53
CA PRO A 71 -3.95 -9.21 3.65
C PRO A 71 -4.99 -8.98 4.77
N ALA A 72 -4.60 -8.21 5.81
CA ALA A 72 -5.49 -7.81 6.91
C ALA A 72 -6.69 -6.95 6.49
N LEU A 73 -6.62 -6.24 5.35
CA LEU A 73 -7.76 -5.46 4.84
C LEU A 73 -8.93 -6.39 4.49
N ALA A 74 -8.65 -7.55 3.91
CA ALA A 74 -9.68 -8.54 3.59
C ALA A 74 -10.35 -9.09 4.85
N VAL A 75 -9.59 -9.30 5.93
CA VAL A 75 -10.14 -9.72 7.25
C VAL A 75 -10.96 -8.61 7.90
N LEU A 76 -10.60 -7.33 7.72
CA LEU A 76 -11.40 -6.18 8.18
C LEU A 76 -12.67 -5.95 7.33
N VAL A 77 -12.59 -6.23 6.03
CA VAL A 77 -13.70 -6.19 5.07
C VAL A 77 -14.62 -7.41 5.22
N ALA A 78 -14.19 -8.55 5.75
CA ALA A 78 -15.09 -9.69 5.93
C ALA A 78 -16.32 -9.38 6.83
N PRO A 79 -16.18 -8.73 8.01
CA PRO A 79 -17.33 -8.33 8.84
C PRO A 79 -17.98 -6.99 8.44
N PHE A 80 -17.23 -6.05 7.86
CA PHE A 80 -17.71 -4.68 7.55
C PHE A 80 -17.70 -4.32 6.06
N GLY A 81 -17.47 -5.28 5.19
CA GLY A 81 -17.06 -5.04 3.80
C GLY A 81 -18.12 -4.45 2.93
N THR A 82 -19.38 -4.83 3.12
CA THR A 82 -20.51 -4.21 2.41
C THR A 82 -20.67 -2.74 2.80
N LEU A 83 -20.50 -2.40 4.08
CA LEU A 83 -20.56 -1.01 4.55
C LEU A 83 -19.35 -0.19 4.09
N ILE A 84 -18.14 -0.76 4.21
CA ILE A 84 -16.89 -0.13 3.76
C ILE A 84 -16.90 0.05 2.24
N LEU A 85 -17.35 -0.95 1.47
CA LEU A 85 -17.46 -0.87 0.02
C LEU A 85 -18.46 0.22 -0.40
N ALA A 86 -19.61 0.33 0.28
CA ALA A 86 -20.57 1.40 0.03
C ALA A 86 -19.99 2.80 0.31
N LEU A 87 -19.19 2.96 1.37
CA LEU A 87 -18.48 4.21 1.65
C LEU A 87 -17.38 4.49 0.62
N LEU A 88 -16.59 3.49 0.24
CA LEU A 88 -15.53 3.64 -0.75
C LEU A 88 -16.09 4.05 -2.11
N ILE A 89 -17.18 3.42 -2.59
CA ILE A 89 -17.85 3.81 -3.84
C ILE A 89 -18.37 5.26 -3.76
N LYS A 90 -18.86 5.69 -2.60
CA LYS A 90 -19.41 7.03 -2.40
C LYS A 90 -18.35 8.15 -2.36
N TYR A 91 -17.13 7.85 -1.89
CA TYR A 91 -16.11 8.86 -1.61
C TYR A 91 -14.84 8.75 -2.47
N LEU A 92 -14.62 7.64 -3.18
CA LEU A 92 -13.52 7.51 -4.13
C LEU A 92 -13.89 8.14 -5.49
N PRO A 93 -12.92 8.74 -6.18
CA PRO A 93 -13.14 9.39 -7.47
C PRO A 93 -12.93 8.50 -8.70
N PHE A 94 -12.60 7.25 -8.45
CA PHE A 94 -12.31 6.25 -9.47
C PHE A 94 -13.13 5.02 -9.14
N ASN A 95 -13.68 4.39 -10.18
CA ASN A 95 -14.47 3.19 -10.02
C ASN A 95 -13.54 2.03 -9.61
N ILE A 96 -13.72 1.56 -8.38
CA ILE A 96 -13.00 0.43 -7.79
C ILE A 96 -13.67 -0.91 -8.06
N LEU A 97 -14.88 -0.89 -8.61
CA LEU A 97 -15.64 -2.09 -8.92
C LEU A 97 -14.97 -2.81 -10.10
N PRO A 98 -14.77 -4.14 -10.03
CA PRO A 98 -14.33 -4.88 -11.20
C PRO A 98 -15.38 -4.75 -12.30
N THR A 99 -14.93 -4.67 -13.55
CA THR A 99 -15.81 -4.39 -14.70
C THR A 99 -16.99 -5.35 -14.82
N ALA A 100 -16.85 -6.60 -14.37
CA ALA A 100 -17.92 -7.61 -14.35
C ALA A 100 -19.07 -7.31 -13.37
N PHE A 101 -18.88 -6.35 -12.47
CA PHE A 101 -19.88 -5.92 -11.49
C PHE A 101 -20.44 -4.52 -11.84
N SER A 102 -19.90 -3.85 -12.87
CA SER A 102 -20.47 -2.59 -13.35
C SER A 102 -21.86 -2.85 -13.96
N GLU A 103 -22.86 -2.08 -13.53
CA GLU A 103 -24.23 -2.14 -14.06
C GLU A 103 -24.39 -1.43 -15.41
N ASP A 104 -23.28 -0.98 -16.03
CA ASP A 104 -23.30 -0.44 -17.39
C ASP A 104 -23.64 -1.58 -18.37
N GLU A 105 -24.94 -1.83 -18.57
CA GLU A 105 -25.41 -2.60 -19.71
C GLU A 105 -24.88 -1.94 -20.99
N PRO A 106 -24.29 -2.71 -21.92
CA PRO A 106 -23.89 -2.16 -23.20
C PRO A 106 -25.16 -1.75 -23.97
N SER A 107 -25.44 -0.45 -23.99
CA SER A 107 -26.40 0.18 -24.92
C SER A 107 -25.82 0.31 -26.31
#